data_AF-A0A518V4X3-F1
#
_entry.id   AF-A0A518V4X3-F1
#
_cell.length_a   1.000
_cell.length_b   1.000
_cell.length_c   1.000
_cell.angle_alpha   90.00
_cell.angle_beta   90.00
_cell.angle_gamma   90.00
#
_symmetry.space_group_name_H-M   'P 1'
#
loop_
_entity.id
_entity.type
_entity.pdbx_description
1 polymer ?
#
loop_
_entity_poly.entity_id
_entity_poly.type
_entity_poly.pdbx_seq_one_letter_code
_entity_poly.pdbx_strand_id
1 'polypeptide(L)'
;MGLFDEVRAVQKPNFKRRTKKRGDRGRISPEVYDEVMKRDQGRCVLCGKTTWLQAHHILFKSEGGTGEAHNIALACGPVAQKGTCHWKAHQTKEGRQAFRDYREKVLLPLYQGAS
;
A
#
# COMPACT_ATOMS: atom_id res chain seq x y z
N MET A 1 29.56 16.64 33.11
CA MET A 1 29.94 15.77 31.98
C MET A 1 29.21 14.45 32.18
N GLY A 2 28.25 14.15 31.31
CA GLY A 2 27.25 13.09 31.54
C GLY A 2 27.80 11.71 31.24
N LEU A 3 27.44 10.73 32.07
CA LEU A 3 27.87 9.32 32.05
C LEU A 3 27.42 8.52 30.80
N PHE A 4 26.92 9.19 29.76
CA PHE A 4 26.30 8.57 28.59
C PHE A 4 27.05 8.80 27.27
N ASP A 5 28.14 9.58 27.28
CA ASP A 5 28.93 9.89 26.07
C ASP A 5 29.88 8.76 25.62
N GLU A 6 30.06 7.70 26.43
CA GLU A 6 30.93 6.55 26.10
C GLU A 6 30.18 5.36 25.47
N VAL A 7 29.13 5.60 24.69
CA VAL A 7 28.53 4.56 23.84
C VAL A 7 29.50 4.20 22.71
N ARG A 8 30.34 3.18 22.97
CA ARG A 8 31.26 2.57 21.99
C ARG A 8 30.50 2.24 20.70
N ALA A 9 30.92 2.84 19.59
CA ALA A 9 30.39 2.50 18.27
C ALA A 9 30.64 1.01 17.98
N VAL A 10 29.57 0.22 17.84
CA VAL A 10 29.65 -1.20 17.50
C VAL A 10 30.01 -1.34 16.02
N GLN A 11 30.89 -2.31 15.70
CA GLN A 11 31.24 -2.61 14.31
C GLN A 11 29.99 -3.00 13.51
N LYS A 12 29.81 -2.38 12.34
CA LYS A 12 28.67 -2.69 11.48
C LYS A 12 28.75 -4.16 11.03
N PRO A 13 27.68 -4.94 11.18
CA PRO A 13 27.66 -6.32 10.71
C PRO A 13 27.88 -6.39 9.19
N ASN A 14 28.67 -7.37 8.73
CA ASN A 14 29.01 -7.59 7.32
C ASN A 14 28.07 -8.57 6.60
N PHE A 15 26.85 -8.78 7.11
CA PHE A 15 25.87 -9.66 6.48
C PHE A 15 24.72 -8.86 5.87
N LYS A 16 24.15 -9.39 4.78
CA LYS A 16 22.94 -8.82 4.16
C LYS A 16 21.76 -8.97 5.11
N ARG A 17 20.88 -7.97 5.15
CA ARG A 17 19.66 -8.03 5.97
C ARG A 17 18.83 -9.26 5.54
N ARG A 18 18.36 -10.03 6.51
CA ARG A 18 17.44 -11.17 6.29
C ARG A 18 16.15 -10.75 5.58
N THR A 19 15.63 -9.57 5.90
CA THR A 19 14.37 -9.04 5.36
C THR A 19 14.59 -7.80 4.51
N LYS A 20 13.67 -7.53 3.58
CA LYS A 20 13.68 -6.30 2.77
C LYS A 20 13.49 -5.06 3.64
N LYS A 21 14.07 -3.91 3.23
CA LYS A 21 13.78 -2.64 3.91
C LYS A 21 12.30 -2.33 3.82
N ARG A 22 11.78 -1.56 4.77
CA ARG A 22 10.40 -1.07 4.71
C ARG A 22 10.05 -0.40 3.38
N GLY A 23 10.93 0.47 2.87
CA GLY A 23 10.74 1.13 1.58
C GLY A 23 10.61 0.14 0.41
N ASP A 24 11.42 -0.90 0.41
CA ASP A 24 11.41 -1.95 -0.61
C ASP A 24 10.15 -2.82 -0.50
N ARG A 25 9.69 -3.13 0.72
CA ARG A 25 8.46 -3.91 0.96
C ARG A 25 7.19 -3.19 0.51
N GLY A 26 7.15 -1.87 0.66
CA GLY A 26 6.01 -1.04 0.24
C GLY A 26 6.07 -0.57 -1.22
N ARG A 27 7.12 -0.92 -1.97
CA ARG A 27 7.24 -0.55 -3.39
C ARG A 27 6.30 -1.42 -4.21
N ILE A 28 5.47 -0.77 -5.03
CA ILE A 28 4.66 -1.45 -6.06
C ILE A 28 5.59 -1.71 -7.25
N SER A 29 5.78 -2.96 -7.64
CA SER A 29 6.50 -3.29 -8.88
C SER A 29 5.60 -3.04 -10.10
N PRO A 30 6.17 -2.82 -11.30
CA PRO A 30 5.39 -2.73 -12.53
C PRO A 30 4.48 -3.94 -12.74
N GLU A 31 4.98 -5.14 -12.44
CA GLU A 31 4.22 -6.39 -12.52
C GLU A 31 2.95 -6.37 -11.65
N VAL A 32 3.08 -5.93 -10.38
CA VAL A 32 1.93 -5.81 -9.48
C VAL A 32 0.98 -4.71 -9.95
N TYR A 33 1.51 -3.61 -10.50
CA TYR A 33 0.67 -2.55 -11.04
C TYR A 33 -0.18 -3.05 -12.22
N ASP A 34 0.44 -3.78 -13.16
CA ASP A 34 -0.26 -4.36 -14.31
C ASP A 34 -1.28 -5.42 -13.89
N GLU A 35 -0.95 -6.23 -12.88
CA GLU A 35 -1.88 -7.21 -12.29
C GLU A 35 -3.11 -6.50 -11.70
N VAL A 36 -2.90 -5.47 -10.87
CA VAL A 36 -3.97 -4.68 -10.27
C VAL A 36 -4.80 -3.98 -11.34
N MET A 37 -4.16 -3.44 -12.39
CA MET A 37 -4.85 -2.80 -13.51
C MET A 37 -5.79 -3.76 -14.23
N LYS A 38 -5.34 -4.99 -14.48
CA LYS A 38 -6.14 -6.05 -15.09
C LYS A 38 -7.27 -6.52 -14.16
N ARG A 39 -6.96 -6.79 -12.89
CA ARG A 39 -7.92 -7.24 -11.88
C ARG A 39 -9.06 -6.25 -11.67
N ASP A 40 -8.71 -4.97 -11.53
CA ASP A 40 -9.67 -3.88 -11.29
C ASP A 40 -10.31 -3.40 -12.62
N GLN A 41 -10.01 -4.05 -13.75
CA GLN A 41 -10.55 -3.79 -15.08
C GLN A 41 -10.39 -2.33 -15.53
N GLY A 42 -9.30 -1.67 -15.10
CA GLY A 42 -9.09 -0.25 -15.34
C GLY A 42 -10.21 0.63 -14.81
N ARG A 43 -10.76 0.31 -13.62
CA ARG A 43 -11.82 1.06 -12.95
C ARG A 43 -11.49 1.27 -11.48
N CYS A 44 -12.01 2.36 -10.92
CA CYS A 44 -11.96 2.58 -9.49
C CYS A 44 -12.84 1.56 -8.77
N VAL A 45 -12.28 0.83 -7.81
CA VAL A 45 -12.99 -0.25 -7.10
C VAL A 45 -14.17 0.24 -6.25
N LEU A 46 -14.21 1.53 -5.90
CA LEU A 46 -15.29 2.11 -5.09
C LEU A 46 -16.40 2.76 -5.91
N CYS A 47 -16.08 3.42 -7.02
CA CYS A 47 -17.06 4.24 -7.76
C CYS A 47 -17.17 3.90 -9.25
N GLY A 48 -16.35 2.99 -9.77
CA GLY A 48 -16.40 2.53 -11.16
C GLY A 48 -15.83 3.49 -12.21
N LYS A 49 -15.38 4.70 -11.83
CA LYS A 49 -14.75 5.63 -12.79
C LYS A 49 -13.54 4.99 -13.46
N THR A 50 -13.35 5.25 -14.76
CA THR A 50 -12.25 4.73 -15.59
C THR A 50 -11.13 5.74 -15.82
N THR A 51 -11.36 7.01 -15.48
CA THR A 51 -10.41 8.11 -15.72
C THR A 51 -9.62 8.47 -14.47
N TRP A 52 -8.38 8.95 -14.65
CA TRP A 52 -7.53 9.47 -13.57
C TRP A 52 -7.30 8.43 -12.46
N LEU A 53 -6.96 7.20 -12.85
CA LEU A 53 -6.75 6.10 -11.92
C LEU A 53 -5.34 6.10 -11.35
N GLN A 54 -5.23 5.87 -10.05
CA GLN A 54 -3.97 5.73 -9.34
C GLN A 54 -4.01 4.51 -8.43
N ALA A 55 -2.87 3.83 -8.30
CA ALA A 55 -2.72 2.74 -7.36
C ALA A 55 -2.61 3.27 -5.94
N HIS A 56 -3.49 2.80 -5.07
CA HIS A 56 -3.58 3.19 -3.67
C HIS A 56 -3.22 2.02 -2.75
N HIS A 57 -2.40 2.30 -1.72
CA HIS A 57 -2.10 1.35 -0.65
C HIS A 57 -3.25 1.31 0.37
N ILE A 58 -3.97 0.19 0.44
CA ILE A 58 -5.12 0.00 1.34
C ILE A 58 -4.68 0.06 2.81
N LEU A 59 -3.64 -0.71 3.15
CA LEU A 59 -2.86 -0.50 4.38
C LEU A 59 -1.70 0.43 4.04
N PHE A 60 -1.56 1.53 4.77
CA PHE A 60 -0.52 2.49 4.47
C PHE A 60 0.88 1.90 4.69
N LYS A 61 1.86 2.39 3.92
CA LYS A 61 3.28 2.05 4.13
C LYS A 61 3.73 2.38 5.56
N SER A 62 3.19 3.45 6.15
CA SER A 62 3.40 3.89 7.55
C SER A 62 2.84 2.90 8.59
N GLU A 63 1.90 2.04 8.20
CA GLU A 63 1.31 0.99 9.03
C GLU A 63 1.85 -0.42 8.69
N GLY A 64 2.79 -0.51 7.76
CA GLY A 64 3.42 -1.77 7.34
C GLY A 64 2.80 -2.42 6.11
N GLY A 65 1.91 -1.72 5.41
CA GLY A 65 1.32 -2.20 4.15
C GLY A 65 2.37 -2.50 3.08
N THR A 66 2.18 -3.64 2.40
CA THR A 66 3.07 -4.14 1.36
C THR A 66 2.69 -3.59 -0.02
N GLY A 67 3.61 -3.66 -0.97
CA GLY A 67 3.36 -3.38 -2.38
C GLY A 67 2.82 -4.58 -3.16
N GLU A 68 2.13 -5.52 -2.49
CA GLU A 68 1.56 -6.73 -3.08
C GLU A 68 0.14 -6.48 -3.56
N ALA A 69 -0.30 -7.20 -4.58
CA ALA A 69 -1.58 -6.94 -5.26
C ALA A 69 -2.78 -6.95 -4.31
N HIS A 70 -2.80 -7.82 -3.29
CA HIS A 70 -3.88 -7.87 -2.30
C HIS A 70 -3.97 -6.64 -1.38
N ASN A 71 -2.94 -5.78 -1.35
CA ASN A 71 -2.92 -4.54 -0.56
C ASN A 71 -3.02 -3.27 -1.44
N ILE A 72 -3.09 -3.42 -2.76
CA ILE A 72 -3.18 -2.31 -3.71
C ILE A 72 -4.54 -2.36 -4.41
N ALA A 73 -5.17 -1.19 -4.58
CA ALA A 73 -6.39 -1.06 -5.38
C ALA A 73 -6.36 0.22 -6.22
N LEU A 74 -7.08 0.23 -7.35
CA LEU A 74 -7.26 1.43 -8.14
C LEU A 74 -8.28 2.38 -7.51
N ALA A 75 -7.85 3.62 -7.30
CA ALA A 75 -8.67 4.71 -6.84
C ALA A 75 -8.73 5.82 -7.91
N CYS A 76 -9.90 6.45 -8.07
CA CYS A 76 -10.03 7.58 -8.97
C CYS A 76 -9.55 8.89 -8.33
N GLY A 77 -9.02 9.75 -9.19
CA GLY A 77 -8.55 11.09 -8.88
C GLY A 77 -7.20 11.13 -8.15
N PRO A 78 -6.53 12.29 -8.13
CA PRO A 78 -5.34 12.49 -7.33
C PRO A 78 -5.69 12.68 -5.85
N VAL A 79 -4.76 12.32 -4.96
CA VAL A 79 -4.88 12.54 -3.51
C VAL A 79 -5.14 14.01 -3.15
N ALA A 80 -4.72 14.95 -3.99
CA ALA A 80 -4.89 16.39 -3.75
C ALA A 80 -6.32 16.90 -4.04
N GLN A 81 -7.12 16.19 -4.83
CA GLN A 81 -8.43 16.67 -5.26
C GLN A 81 -9.53 16.16 -4.33
N LYS A 82 -10.13 17.07 -3.55
CA LYS A 82 -11.23 16.79 -2.63
C LYS A 82 -12.41 16.12 -3.35
N GLY A 83 -13.02 15.15 -2.68
CA GLY A 83 -14.19 14.43 -3.18
C GLY A 83 -13.87 13.21 -4.05
N THR A 84 -12.63 13.05 -4.52
CA THR A 84 -12.20 11.85 -5.24
C THR A 84 -12.03 10.66 -4.30
N CYS A 85 -12.13 9.43 -4.81
CA CYS A 85 -11.97 8.23 -3.98
C CYS A 85 -10.55 8.14 -3.40
N HIS A 86 -9.53 8.54 -4.16
CA HIS A 86 -8.15 8.52 -3.67
C HIS A 86 -7.94 9.54 -2.54
N TRP A 87 -8.49 10.76 -2.66
CA TRP A 87 -8.49 11.74 -1.56
C TRP A 87 -9.25 11.21 -0.34
N LYS A 88 -10.44 10.63 -0.53
CA LYS A 88 -11.23 10.06 0.58
C LYS A 88 -10.45 8.96 1.31
N ALA A 89 -9.73 8.12 0.58
CA ALA A 89 -8.90 7.06 1.13
C ALA A 89 -7.78 7.59 2.04
N HIS A 90 -7.22 8.77 1.75
CA HIS A 90 -6.19 9.38 2.60
C HIS A 90 -6.77 10.21 3.74
N GLN A 91 -7.88 10.92 3.50
CA GLN A 91 -8.32 12.01 4.38
C GLN A 91 -9.53 11.68 5.26
N THR A 92 -10.28 10.61 4.95
CA THR A 92 -11.51 10.28 5.68
C THR A 92 -11.43 8.90 6.33
N LYS A 93 -12.10 8.71 7.47
CA LYS A 93 -12.20 7.39 8.11
C LYS A 93 -13.04 6.43 7.27
N GLU A 94 -14.15 6.91 6.73
CA GLU A 94 -15.06 6.15 5.86
C GLU A 94 -14.35 5.67 4.60
N GLY A 95 -13.60 6.54 3.92
CA GLY A 95 -12.81 6.16 2.74
C GLY A 95 -11.78 5.09 3.07
N ARG A 96 -11.02 5.24 4.17
CA ARG A 96 -10.08 4.21 4.63
C ARG A 96 -10.77 2.88 4.90
N GLN A 97 -11.91 2.91 5.58
CA GLN A 97 -12.66 1.70 5.91
C GLN A 97 -13.19 1.02 4.64
N ALA A 98 -13.71 1.78 3.66
CA ALA A 98 -14.22 1.23 2.41
C ALA A 98 -13.14 0.42 1.64
N PHE A 99 -11.89 0.91 1.60
CA PHE A 99 -10.80 0.17 0.99
C PHE A 99 -10.38 -1.06 1.82
N ARG A 100 -10.41 -0.97 3.16
CA ARG A 100 -10.13 -2.12 4.04
C ARG A 100 -11.18 -3.22 3.87
N ASP A 101 -12.45 -2.85 3.84
CA ASP A 101 -13.57 -3.75 3.56
C ASP A 101 -13.41 -4.43 2.20
N TYR A 102 -13.04 -3.66 1.17
CA TYR A 102 -12.77 -4.22 -0.16
C TYR A 102 -11.63 -5.24 -0.12
N ARG A 103 -10.54 -4.93 0.60
CA ARG A 103 -9.44 -5.89 0.80
C ARG A 103 -9.91 -7.16 1.47
N GLU A 104 -10.67 -7.06 2.57
CA GLU A 104 -11.09 -8.23 3.35
C GLU A 104 -12.13 -9.08 2.63
N LYS A 105 -13.10 -8.45 1.97
CA LYS A 105 -14.23 -9.14 1.34
C LYS A 105 -13.93 -9.62 -0.07
N VAL A 106 -13.03 -8.93 -0.78
CA VAL A 106 -12.76 -9.21 -2.20
C VAL A 106 -11.33 -9.66 -2.40
N LEU A 107 -10.33 -8.87 -1.99
CA LEU A 107 -8.94 -9.19 -2.35
C LEU A 107 -8.41 -10.42 -1.60
N LEU A 108 -8.51 -10.47 -0.28
CA LEU A 108 -7.95 -11.57 0.50
C LEU A 108 -8.49 -12.94 0.05
N PRO A 109 -9.80 -13.16 -0.15
CA PRO A 109 -10.30 -14.42 -0.68
C PRO A 109 -9.73 -14.80 -2.05
N LEU A 110 -9.54 -13.82 -2.95
CA LEU A 110 -8.97 -14.05 -4.28
C LEU A 110 -7.51 -14.53 -4.24
N TYR A 111 -6.73 -14.08 -3.25
CA TYR A 111 -5.30 -14.42 -3.13
C TYR A 111 -5.03 -15.55 -2.12
N GLN A 112 -5.92 -15.80 -1.17
CA GLN A 112 -5.78 -16.88 -0.18
C GLN A 112 -6.21 -18.25 -0.70
N GLY A 113 -6.96 -18.32 -1.81
CA GLY A 113 -7.35 -19.56 -2.48
C GLY A 113 -6.43 -20.02 -3.60
N ALA A 114 -5.28 -19.35 -3.81
CA ALA A 114 -4.32 -19.63 -4.89
C ALA A 114 -3.09 -20.42 -4.43
N SER A 115 -3.25 -21.28 -3.42
CA SER A 115 -2.22 -22.18 -2.87
C SER A 115 -2.53 -23.64 -3.20
#